data_AF-A0A937QHE5-F1
#
_entry.id   AF-A0A937QHE5-F1
#
_cell.length_a   1.000
_cell.length_b   1.000
_cell.length_c   1.000
_cell.angle_alpha   90.00
_cell.angle_beta   90.00
_cell.angle_gamma   90.00
#
_symmetry.space_group_name_H-M   'P 1'
#
loop_
_entity.id
_entity.type
_entity.pdbx_description
1 polymer ?
#
loop_
_entity_poly.entity_id
_entity_poly.type
_entity_poly.pdbx_seq_one_letter_code
_entity_poly.pdbx_strand_id
1 'polypeptide(L)' 'MMDEQDDQTARDLEQARMSQINLALGVFISFFASVVLVSIFFTETFVGKMTNLGAGVILAAIGAIMVVRAKIQLRNS' A
#
# COMPACT_ATOMS: atom_id res chain seq x y z
N MET A 1 -34.23 7.95 18.51
CA MET A 1 -33.27 6.85 18.80
C MET A 1 -33.19 5.79 17.70
N MET A 2 -34.06 5.79 16.68
CA MET A 2 -33.93 4.89 15.52
C MET A 2 -32.98 5.43 14.43
N ASP A 3 -32.72 6.74 14.39
CA ASP A 3 -31.85 7.39 13.39
C ASP A 3 -30.34 7.21 13.67
N GLU A 4 -29.94 7.06 14.95
CA GLU A 4 -28.53 6.93 15.34
C GLU A 4 -27.93 5.56 14.96
N GLN A 5 -28.76 4.52 14.85
CA GLN A 5 -28.32 3.16 14.50
C GLN A 5 -28.05 2.99 13.00
N ASP A 6 -28.88 3.61 12.15
CA ASP A 6 -28.70 3.62 10.70
C ASP A 6 -27.44 4.42 10.30
N ASP A 7 -27.24 5.55 10.98
CA ASP A 7 -26.12 6.46 10.74
C ASP A 7 -24.77 5.90 11.24
N GLN A 8 -24.77 5.05 12.27
CA GLN A 8 -23.60 4.27 12.67
C GLN A 8 -23.30 3.14 11.68
N THR A 9 -24.32 2.41 11.24
CA THR A 9 -24.17 1.28 10.31
C THR A 9 -23.59 1.74 8.96
N ALA A 10 -24.02 2.90 8.45
CA ALA A 10 -23.48 3.48 7.22
C ALA A 10 -21.99 3.82 7.34
N ARG A 11 -21.56 4.39 8.47
CA ARG A 11 -20.17 4.77 8.73
C ARG A 11 -19.25 3.57 8.88
N ASP A 12 -19.70 2.52 9.57
CA ASP A 12 -18.94 1.28 9.72
C ASP A 12 -18.73 0.59 8.36
N LEU A 13 -19.76 0.61 7.50
CA LEU A 13 -19.67 0.06 6.15
C LEU A 13 -18.69 0.86 5.27
N GLU A 14 -18.67 2.19 5.40
CA GLU A 14 -17.75 3.06 4.69
C GLU A 14 -16.30 2.86 5.13
N GLN A 15 -16.04 2.77 6.45
CA GLN A 15 -14.71 2.45 6.98
C GLN A 15 -14.22 1.07 6.51
N ALA A 16 -15.09 0.06 6.51
CA ALA A 16 -14.74 -1.28 6.01
C ALA A 16 -14.36 -1.26 4.53
N ARG A 17 -15.06 -0.49 3.69
CA ARG A 17 -14.70 -0.29 2.27
C ARG A 17 -13.36 0.42 2.12
N MET A 18 -13.14 1.49 2.88
CA MET A 18 -11.91 2.27 2.79
C MET A 18 -10.68 1.47 3.24
N SER A 19 -10.85 0.62 4.26
CA SER A 19 -9.84 -0.35 4.69
C SER A 19 -9.45 -1.33 3.57
N GLN A 20 -10.44 -1.89 2.86
CA GLN A 20 -10.18 -2.78 1.72
C GLN A 20 -9.48 -2.07 0.57
N ILE A 21 -9.86 -0.83 0.26
CA ILE A 21 -9.21 -0.01 -0.77
C ILE A 21 -7.74 0.24 -0.40
N ASN A 22 -7.46 0.63 0.84
CA ASN A 22 -6.10 0.88 1.31
C ASN A 22 -5.24 -0.40 1.27
N LEU A 23 -5.84 -1.55 1.59
CA LEU A 23 -5.16 -2.84 1.46
C LEU A 23 -4.82 -3.16 -0.01
N ALA A 24 -5.79 -3.02 -0.91
CA ALA A 24 -5.59 -3.27 -2.35
C ALA A 24 -4.53 -2.34 -2.96
N LEU A 25 -4.56 -1.06 -2.59
CA LEU A 25 -3.53 -0.08 -2.97
C LEU A 25 -2.14 -0.47 -2.44
N GLY A 26 -2.05 -0.89 -1.19
CA GLY A 26 -0.79 -1.35 -0.60
C GLY A 26 -0.21 -2.58 -1.31
N VAL A 27 -1.05 -3.54 -1.67
CA VAL A 27 -0.66 -4.72 -2.46
C VAL A 27 -0.19 -4.31 -3.85
N PHE A 28 -0.93 -3.43 -4.53
CA PHE A 28 -0.57 -2.93 -5.86
C PHE A 28 0.79 -2.22 -5.86
N ILE A 29 1.03 -1.32 -4.90
CA ILE A 29 2.31 -0.61 -4.77
C ILE A 29 3.45 -1.60 -4.47
N SER A 30 3.21 -2.62 -3.64
CA SER A 30 4.21 -3.65 -3.32
C SER A 30 4.59 -4.50 -4.54
N PHE A 31 3.60 -4.85 -5.39
CA PHE A 31 3.86 -5.52 -6.66
C PHE A 31 4.71 -4.63 -7.59
N PHE A 32 4.35 -3.36 -7.72
CA PHE A 32 5.08 -2.42 -8.57
C PHE A 32 6.52 -2.20 -8.09
N ALA A 33 6.73 -2.09 -6.78
CA ALA A 33 8.07 -2.04 -6.16
C ALA A 33 8.91 -3.26 -6.53
N SER A 34 8.30 -4.46 -6.53
CA SER A 34 8.98 -5.71 -6.88
C SER A 34 9.39 -5.71 -8.37
N VAL A 35 8.53 -5.22 -9.26
CA VAL A 35 8.86 -5.08 -10.69
C VAL A 35 10.05 -4.14 -10.91
N VAL A 36 10.09 -3.01 -10.18
CA VAL A 36 11.20 -2.05 -10.25
C VAL A 36 12.49 -2.61 -9.64
N LEU A 37 12.42 -3.43 -8.59
CA LEU A 37 13.58 -4.16 -8.08
C LEU A 37 14.13 -5.15 -9.11
N VAL A 38 13.25 -5.87 -9.82
CA VAL A 38 13.65 -6.81 -10.87
C VAL A 38 14.27 -6.08 -12.07
N SER A 39 13.79 -4.89 -12.42
CA SER A 39 14.33 -4.12 -13.56
C SER A 39 15.79 -3.70 -13.38
N ILE A 40 16.29 -3.59 -12.14
CA ILE A 40 17.72 -3.34 -11.85
C ILE A 40 18.62 -4.42 -12.46
N PHE A 41 18.18 -5.68 -12.43
CA PHE A 41 18.96 -6.80 -12.98
C PHE A 41 19.07 -6.75 -14.51
N PHE A 42 18.06 -6.17 -15.18
CA PHE A 42 18.03 -6.01 -16.64
C PHE A 42 18.66 -4.70 -17.13
N THR A 43 19.00 -3.78 -16.23
CA THR A 43 19.54 -2.48 -16.63
C THR A 43 21.06 -2.55 -16.73
N GLU A 44 21.62 -2.45 -17.94
CA GLU A 44 23.07 -2.56 -18.17
C GLU A 44 23.84 -1.26 -17.88
N THR A 45 23.18 -0.10 -17.91
CA THR A 45 23.83 1.20 -17.72
C THR A 45 23.96 1.60 -16.26
N PHE A 46 25.12 2.15 -15.87
CA PHE A 46 25.37 2.57 -14.48
C PHE A 46 24.37 3.63 -13.99
N VAL A 47 24.01 4.58 -14.87
CA VAL A 47 22.98 5.61 -14.60
C VAL A 47 21.59 4.98 -14.46
N GLY A 48 21.23 4.05 -15.36
CA GLY A 48 19.95 3.35 -15.28
C GLY A 48 19.82 2.50 -14.02
N LYS A 49 20.90 1.84 -13.59
CA LYS A 49 20.93 1.09 -12.33
C LYS A 49 20.70 1.98 -11.12
N MET A 50 21.35 3.14 -11.03
CA MET A 50 21.15 4.08 -9.90
C MET A 50 19.73 4.63 -9.86
N THR A 51 19.14 4.97 -11.01
CA THR A 51 17.75 5.43 -11.09
C THR A 51 16.75 4.35 -10.68
N ASN A 52 16.90 3.12 -11.20
CA ASN A 52 16.03 2.01 -10.81
C ASN A 52 16.19 1.63 -9.34
N LEU A 53 17.41 1.73 -8.79
CA LEU A 53 17.66 1.53 -7.37
C LEU A 53 16.94 2.60 -6.52
N GLY A 54 17.04 3.87 -6.90
CA GLY A 54 16.34 4.97 -6.23
C GLY A 54 14.81 4.80 -6.27
N ALA A 55 14.26 4.51 -7.44
CA ALA A 55 12.83 4.24 -7.61
C ALA A 55 12.39 3.01 -6.80
N GLY A 56 13.18 1.93 -6.82
CA GLY A 56 12.92 0.71 -6.06
C GLY A 56 12.92 0.94 -4.56
N VAL A 57 13.87 1.72 -4.03
CA VAL A 57 13.94 2.07 -2.60
C VAL A 57 12.74 2.92 -2.16
N ILE A 58 12.35 3.93 -2.95
CA ILE A 58 11.20 4.78 -2.64
C ILE A 58 9.90 3.94 -2.64
N LEU A 59 9.69 3.13 -3.67
CA LEU A 59 8.51 2.27 -3.78
C LEU A 59 8.47 1.22 -2.68
N ALA A 60 9.61 0.60 -2.36
CA ALA A 60 9.71 -0.36 -1.26
C ALA A 60 9.40 0.29 0.10
N ALA A 61 9.89 1.52 0.35
CA ALA A 61 9.58 2.26 1.57
C ALA A 61 8.09 2.58 1.68
N ILE A 62 7.45 3.07 0.61
CA ILE A 62 6.01 3.38 0.59
C ILE A 62 5.19 2.10 0.80
N GLY A 63 5.50 1.03 0.06
CA GLY A 63 4.83 -0.27 0.20
C GLY A 63 4.96 -0.84 1.62
N ALA A 64 6.18 -0.83 2.19
CA ALA A 64 6.43 -1.29 3.55
C ALA A 64 5.64 -0.48 4.60
N ILE A 65 5.61 0.85 4.48
CA ILE A 65 4.83 1.72 5.39
C ILE A 65 3.34 1.39 5.31
N MET A 66 2.79 1.21 4.10
CA MET A 66 1.37 0.86 3.92
C MET A 66 1.05 -0.51 4.51
N VAL A 67 1.86 -1.54 4.25
CA VAL A 67 1.63 -2.90 4.77
C VAL A 67 1.76 -2.95 6.28
N VAL A 68 2.77 -2.26 6.85
CA VAL A 68 2.96 -2.19 8.30
C VAL A 68 1.79 -1.43 8.95
N ARG A 69 1.34 -0.32 8.38
CA ARG A 69 0.15 0.39 8.89
C ARG A 69 -1.10 -0.46 8.80
N ALA A 70 -1.34 -1.14 7.68
CA ALA A 70 -2.49 -2.03 7.53
C ALA A 70 -2.46 -3.17 8.57
N LYS A 71 -1.30 -3.79 8.81
CA LYS A 71 -1.12 -4.82 9.85
C LYS A 71 -1.34 -4.28 11.25
N ILE A 72 -0.87 -3.07 11.55
CA ILE A 72 -1.08 -2.42 12.85
C ILE A 72 -2.56 -2.09 13.04
N GLN A 73 -3.22 -1.55 12.01
CA GLN A 73 -4.65 -1.25 12.02
C GLN A 73 -5.48 -2.52 12.29
N LEU A 74 -5.17 -3.62 11.62
CA LEU A 74 -5.83 -4.92 11.81
C LEU A 74 -5.53 -5.59 13.16
N ARG A 75 -4.43 -5.23 13.83
CA ARG A 75 -4.09 -5.73 15.17
C ARG A 75 -4.73 -4.90 16.28
N ASN A 76 -5.08 -3.64 16.00
CA ASN A 76 -5.66 -2.70 16.95
C ASN A 76 -7.19 -2.53 16.81
N SER A 77 -7.81 -3.20 15.83
CA SER A 77 -9.26 -3.47 15.76
C SER A 77 -9.56 -4.83 16.37
#